data_AF-A0A7J4E5Z8-F1
#
_entry.id   AF-A0A7J4E5Z8-F1
#
_cell.length_a   1.000
_cell.length_b   1.000
_cell.length_c   1.000
_cell.angle_alpha   90.00
_cell.angle_beta   90.00
_cell.angle_gamma   90.00
#
_symmetry.space_group_name_H-M   'P 1'
#
loop_
_entity.id
_entity.type
_entity.pdbx_description
1 polymer ?
#
loop_
_entity_poly.entity_id
_entity_poly.type
_entity_poly.pdbx_seq_one_letter_code
_entity_poly.pdbx_strand_id
1 'polypeptide(L)'
;MAEETLELAPLERFVGRFALGYERGEGSPHFLRIKVVGGELTAAQAKAIAELAEDYGKGYLEITTRHNIQLRWIRDEDAPGIFAKLEKLGLTTDMCGQAYPEARYGDVRNIVACPVSGVQKGELMDVSPIVKEAAEFFTGKKEYLDLPRKFKITISSCPLNCTRPEINDLALLSAETERGVGFTPLVGGGIAPPPMLAKPMNVYVEPEGVLSFLKAIVGVYRDRGSREVKAKARFKWMVKALGVEKIKRLIEERMGKKLEFFNADGLNLAWDDHVGIQPQKQEGLFFIVVPIPAGVLTSDKLLKLVE
;
A
#
# COMPACT_ATOMS: atom_id res chain seq x y z
N MET A 1 -1.98 -44.71 7.99
CA MET A 1 -2.43 -43.43 7.43
C MET A 1 -3.31 -42.79 8.50
N ALA A 2 -2.72 -41.95 9.34
CA ALA A 2 -3.49 -41.15 10.27
C ALA A 2 -3.84 -39.86 9.52
N GLU A 3 -5.12 -39.63 9.27
CA GLU A 3 -5.62 -38.29 9.00
C GLU A 3 -5.33 -37.47 10.25
N GLU A 4 -4.26 -36.67 10.21
CA GLU A 4 -4.09 -35.59 11.17
C GLU A 4 -5.26 -34.63 10.96
N THR A 5 -6.23 -34.70 11.86
CA THR A 5 -7.26 -33.69 12.03
C THR A 5 -6.55 -32.35 12.22
N LEU A 6 -6.51 -31.53 11.17
CA LEU A 6 -6.11 -30.14 11.27
C LEU A 6 -7.05 -29.48 12.29
N GLU A 7 -6.57 -29.24 13.51
CA GLU A 7 -7.34 -28.49 14.50
C GLU A 7 -7.71 -27.12 13.89
N LEU A 8 -8.99 -26.81 13.84
CA LEU A 8 -9.50 -25.56 13.27
C LEU A 8 -9.12 -24.33 14.12
N ALA A 9 -8.96 -24.51 15.44
CA ALA A 9 -8.60 -23.44 16.37
C ALA A 9 -7.25 -22.74 16.02
N PRO A 10 -6.17 -23.47 15.65
CA PRO A 10 -4.95 -22.89 15.09
C PRO A 10 -5.09 -22.03 13.83
N LEU A 11 -6.15 -22.21 13.02
CA LEU A 11 -6.34 -21.49 11.76
C LEU A 11 -7.15 -20.20 11.93
N GLU A 12 -8.04 -20.13 12.93
CA GLU A 12 -8.87 -18.95 13.20
C GLU A 12 -8.04 -17.67 13.39
N ARG A 13 -6.85 -17.78 13.99
CA ARG A 13 -5.92 -16.64 14.18
C ARG A 13 -5.46 -16.00 12.87
N PHE A 14 -5.50 -16.72 11.75
CA PHE A 14 -5.11 -16.22 10.44
C PHE A 14 -6.26 -15.51 9.71
N VAL A 15 -7.51 -15.77 10.10
CA VAL A 15 -8.69 -15.24 9.43
C VAL A 15 -8.70 -13.72 9.49
N GLY A 16 -8.79 -13.07 8.32
CA GLY A 16 -8.81 -11.62 8.20
C GLY A 16 -7.44 -10.93 8.36
N ARG A 17 -6.36 -11.70 8.55
CA ARG A 17 -4.97 -11.20 8.58
C ARG A 17 -4.07 -11.87 7.54
N PHE A 18 -4.49 -13.01 7.02
CA PHE A 18 -3.76 -13.72 5.99
C PHE A 18 -4.71 -14.29 4.95
N ALA A 19 -4.25 -14.32 3.69
CA ALA A 19 -4.95 -14.92 2.57
C ALA A 19 -3.94 -15.47 1.56
N LEU A 20 -4.40 -16.35 0.68
CA LEU A 20 -3.73 -16.71 -0.56
C LEU A 20 -4.47 -16.08 -1.75
N GLY A 21 -3.72 -15.68 -2.76
CA GLY A 21 -4.28 -15.27 -4.04
C GLY A 21 -4.34 -16.43 -5.02
N TYR A 22 -5.33 -16.44 -5.90
CA TYR A 22 -5.45 -17.47 -6.94
C TYR A 22 -4.78 -17.01 -8.24
N GLU A 23 -3.96 -17.87 -8.85
CA GLU A 23 -3.42 -17.65 -10.19
C GLU A 23 -4.29 -18.35 -11.24
N ARG A 24 -4.74 -17.61 -12.26
CA ARG A 24 -5.44 -18.20 -13.40
C ARG A 24 -4.41 -18.57 -14.47
N GLY A 25 -4.06 -19.85 -14.55
CA GLY A 25 -3.10 -20.41 -15.52
C GLY A 25 -2.74 -21.86 -15.21
N GLU A 26 -1.84 -22.45 -16.00
CA GLU A 26 -1.36 -23.82 -15.80
C GLU A 26 -0.02 -23.81 -15.04
N GLY A 27 0.01 -24.38 -13.83
CA GLY A 27 1.25 -24.75 -13.12
C GLY A 27 1.49 -24.13 -11.72
N SER A 28 0.65 -23.21 -11.25
CA SER A 28 0.73 -22.62 -9.90
C SER A 28 -0.70 -22.31 -9.43
N PRO A 29 -1.22 -22.93 -8.36
CA PRO A 29 -2.58 -22.67 -7.92
C PRO A 29 -2.68 -21.32 -7.19
N HIS A 30 -1.63 -20.93 -6.46
CA HIS A 30 -1.65 -19.73 -5.62
C HIS A 30 -0.39 -18.88 -5.67
N PHE A 31 -0.61 -17.58 -5.44
CA PHE A 31 0.42 -16.63 -5.08
C PHE A 31 0.18 -16.11 -3.65
N LEU A 32 1.24 -15.66 -3.02
CA LEU A 32 1.22 -15.02 -1.71
C LEU A 32 1.92 -13.67 -1.81
N ARG A 33 1.17 -12.58 -1.62
CA ARG A 33 1.75 -11.24 -1.53
C ARG A 33 1.88 -10.83 -0.06
N ILE A 34 3.11 -10.56 0.35
CA ILE A 34 3.50 -10.10 1.67
C ILE A 34 3.39 -8.57 1.68
N LYS A 35 2.66 -8.03 2.65
CA LYS A 35 2.53 -6.59 2.85
C LYS A 35 3.82 -6.03 3.44
N VAL A 36 4.44 -5.10 2.72
CA VAL A 36 5.64 -4.40 3.16
C VAL A 36 5.29 -2.92 3.26
N VAL A 37 4.97 -2.49 4.49
CA VAL A 37 4.49 -1.14 4.76
C VAL A 37 5.58 -0.13 4.42
N GLY A 38 5.26 0.89 3.62
CA GLY A 38 6.25 1.86 3.12
C GLY A 38 7.26 1.30 2.10
N GLY A 39 7.36 -0.03 1.97
CA GLY A 39 8.44 -0.69 1.24
C GLY A 39 9.67 -0.98 2.09
N GLU A 40 9.57 -0.84 3.42
CA GLU A 40 10.68 -1.05 4.35
C GLU A 40 10.70 -2.48 4.91
N LEU A 41 11.88 -3.11 4.87
CA LEU A 41 12.15 -4.40 5.48
C LEU A 41 13.40 -4.31 6.34
N THR A 42 13.36 -4.94 7.50
CA THR A 42 14.60 -5.22 8.25
C THR A 42 15.39 -6.34 7.56
N ALA A 43 16.71 -6.39 7.81
CA ALA A 43 17.57 -7.48 7.34
C ALA A 43 17.02 -8.87 7.71
N ALA A 44 16.52 -9.03 8.95
CA ALA A 44 15.93 -10.27 9.42
C ALA A 44 14.66 -10.66 8.63
N GLN A 45 13.78 -9.69 8.33
CA GLN A 45 12.60 -9.93 7.50
C GLN A 45 12.98 -10.30 6.07
N ALA A 46 13.94 -9.58 5.46
CA ALA A 46 14.40 -9.87 4.10
C ALA A 46 15.03 -11.26 3.99
N LYS A 47 15.87 -11.66 4.97
CA LYS A 47 16.44 -13.00 5.04
C LYS A 47 15.37 -14.09 5.14
N ALA A 48 14.40 -13.91 6.04
CA ALA A 48 13.32 -14.88 6.19
C ALA A 48 12.41 -14.96 4.95
N ILE A 49 12.21 -13.85 4.23
CA ILE A 49 11.50 -13.85 2.94
C ILE A 49 12.30 -14.62 1.88
N ALA A 50 13.63 -14.50 1.86
CA ALA A 50 14.48 -15.27 0.96
C ALA A 50 14.39 -16.79 1.25
N GLU A 51 14.39 -17.17 2.52
CA GLU A 51 14.17 -18.57 2.95
C GLU A 51 12.79 -19.08 2.54
N LEU A 52 11.72 -18.28 2.71
CA LEU A 52 10.38 -18.62 2.23
C LEU A 52 10.33 -18.78 0.70
N ALA A 53 11.05 -17.94 -0.03
CA ALA A 53 11.14 -18.04 -1.49
C ALA A 53 11.86 -19.32 -1.93
N GLU A 54 12.91 -19.72 -1.22
CA GLU A 54 13.62 -20.99 -1.46
C GLU A 54 12.71 -22.20 -1.17
N ASP A 55 12.12 -22.24 0.03
CA ASP A 55 11.31 -23.37 0.51
C ASP A 55 10.02 -23.57 -0.32
N TYR A 56 9.35 -22.47 -0.69
CA TYR A 56 7.99 -22.53 -1.24
C TYR A 56 7.81 -21.84 -2.61
N GLY A 57 8.73 -20.94 -2.97
CA GLY A 57 8.64 -20.08 -4.15
C GLY A 57 9.55 -20.48 -5.31
N LYS A 58 10.09 -21.71 -5.30
CA LYS A 58 11.10 -22.20 -6.27
C LYS A 58 12.36 -21.33 -6.36
N GLY A 59 12.73 -20.66 -5.27
CA GLY A 59 13.88 -19.76 -5.20
C GLY A 59 13.65 -18.38 -5.84
N TYR A 60 12.41 -17.99 -6.16
CA TYR A 60 12.09 -16.70 -6.78
C TYR A 60 11.12 -15.85 -5.96
N LEU A 61 11.28 -14.53 -6.04
CA LEU A 61 10.37 -13.54 -5.49
C LEU A 61 10.24 -12.32 -6.41
N GLU A 62 9.11 -11.63 -6.30
CA GLU A 62 8.78 -10.47 -7.12
C GLU A 62 8.51 -9.23 -6.24
N ILE A 63 9.25 -8.16 -6.45
CA ILE A 63 8.95 -6.83 -5.93
C ILE A 63 7.83 -6.23 -6.79
N THR A 64 6.72 -5.90 -6.14
CA THR A 64 5.54 -5.37 -6.83
C THR A 64 5.62 -3.85 -7.01
N THR A 65 4.83 -3.30 -7.94
CA THR A 65 4.67 -1.84 -8.14
C THR A 65 4.04 -1.09 -6.95
N ARG A 66 3.79 -1.76 -5.84
CA ARG A 66 3.34 -1.16 -4.57
C ARG A 66 4.25 -1.54 -3.41
N HIS A 67 5.50 -1.86 -3.69
CA HIS A 67 6.57 -2.14 -2.74
C HIS A 67 6.37 -3.41 -1.89
N ASN A 68 5.31 -4.18 -2.13
CA ASN A 68 5.14 -5.52 -1.54
C ASN A 68 6.04 -6.55 -2.21
N ILE A 69 6.26 -7.68 -1.53
CA ILE A 69 6.90 -8.87 -2.10
C ILE A 69 5.84 -9.90 -2.46
N GLN A 70 6.00 -10.61 -3.56
CA GLN A 70 5.13 -11.70 -4.00
C GLN A 70 5.92 -12.98 -4.23
N LEU A 71 5.41 -14.07 -3.66
CA LEU A 71 5.82 -15.44 -3.93
C LEU A 71 4.76 -16.13 -4.78
N ARG A 72 5.17 -17.05 -5.64
CA ARG A 72 4.29 -17.87 -6.50
C ARG A 72 4.51 -19.35 -6.20
N TRP A 73 3.71 -20.22 -6.82
CA TRP A 73 3.76 -21.68 -6.64
C TRP A 73 3.43 -22.14 -5.22
N ILE A 74 2.74 -21.29 -4.45
CA ILE A 74 2.37 -21.64 -3.09
C ILE A 74 1.27 -22.69 -3.14
N ARG A 75 1.47 -23.79 -2.42
CA ARG A 75 0.44 -24.83 -2.23
C ARG A 75 -0.44 -24.45 -1.04
N ASP A 76 -1.71 -24.83 -1.07
CA ASP A 76 -2.67 -24.48 -0.03
C ASP A 76 -2.33 -25.13 1.31
N GLU A 77 -1.76 -26.35 1.31
CA GLU A 77 -1.31 -27.04 2.51
C GLU A 77 -0.15 -26.36 3.23
N ASP A 78 0.69 -25.60 2.50
CA ASP A 78 1.85 -24.89 3.07
C ASP A 78 1.45 -23.57 3.75
N ALA A 79 0.26 -23.05 3.44
CA ALA A 79 -0.17 -21.71 3.85
C ALA A 79 -0.12 -21.48 5.37
N PRO A 80 -0.61 -22.40 6.24
CA PRO A 80 -0.57 -22.20 7.69
C PRO A 80 0.87 -22.06 8.23
N GLY A 81 1.81 -22.83 7.67
CA GLY A 81 3.23 -22.77 8.03
C GLY A 81 3.87 -21.45 7.63
N ILE A 82 3.60 -20.99 6.40
CA ILE A 82 4.06 -19.69 5.90
C ILE A 82 3.48 -18.55 6.75
N PHE A 83 2.18 -18.58 7.06
CA PHE A 83 1.53 -17.55 7.87
C PHE A 83 2.11 -17.48 9.28
N ALA A 84 2.38 -18.63 9.91
CA ALA A 84 3.02 -18.67 11.23
C ALA A 84 4.44 -18.07 11.21
N LYS A 85 5.22 -18.31 10.14
CA LYS A 85 6.55 -17.68 9.96
C LYS A 85 6.41 -16.16 9.79
N LEU A 86 5.48 -15.70 8.93
CA LEU A 86 5.25 -14.27 8.69
C LEU A 86 4.75 -13.53 9.94
N GLU A 87 3.83 -14.13 10.71
CA GLU A 87 3.30 -13.54 11.95
C GLU A 87 4.42 -13.28 12.97
N LYS A 88 5.36 -14.23 13.14
CA LYS A 88 6.53 -14.06 14.02
C LYS A 88 7.44 -12.90 13.61
N LEU A 89 7.44 -12.54 12.32
CA LEU A 89 8.22 -11.43 11.76
C LEU A 89 7.48 -10.09 11.77
N GLY A 90 6.25 -10.06 12.29
CA GLY A 90 5.37 -8.90 12.22
C GLY A 90 4.86 -8.59 10.82
N LEU A 91 4.90 -9.57 9.91
CA LEU A 91 4.42 -9.44 8.53
C LEU A 91 3.02 -10.05 8.36
N THR A 92 2.32 -9.60 7.32
CA THR A 92 0.94 -10.00 7.03
C THR A 92 0.72 -10.11 5.52
N THR A 93 -0.31 -10.82 5.10
CA THR A 93 -0.78 -10.82 3.70
C THR A 93 -2.16 -10.18 3.53
N ASP A 94 -2.65 -9.54 4.59
CA ASP A 94 -3.88 -8.78 4.59
C ASP A 94 -3.79 -7.56 3.66
N MET A 95 -4.94 -7.07 3.20
CA MET A 95 -5.03 -5.80 2.47
C MET A 95 -4.16 -5.77 1.19
N CYS A 96 -3.83 -6.94 0.64
CA CYS A 96 -2.97 -7.11 -0.54
C CYS A 96 -3.76 -7.41 -1.83
N GLY A 97 -5.10 -7.48 -1.73
CA GLY A 97 -6.00 -7.75 -2.84
C GLY A 97 -6.06 -9.20 -3.26
N GLN A 98 -5.63 -10.11 -2.38
CA GLN A 98 -5.59 -11.55 -2.62
C GLN A 98 -6.72 -12.32 -1.92
N ALA A 99 -7.46 -11.69 -1.00
CA ALA A 99 -8.66 -12.26 -0.42
C ALA A 99 -9.75 -12.53 -1.48
N TYR A 100 -10.47 -13.64 -1.31
CA TYR A 100 -11.46 -14.27 -2.20
C TYR A 100 -12.02 -13.37 -3.33
N PRO A 101 -11.53 -13.52 -4.59
CA PRO A 101 -11.88 -12.67 -5.73
C PRO A 101 -13.38 -12.64 -6.09
N GLU A 102 -14.12 -13.67 -5.66
CA GLU A 102 -15.54 -13.85 -5.93
C GLU A 102 -16.45 -13.13 -4.93
N ALA A 103 -15.94 -12.80 -3.74
CA ALA A 103 -16.73 -12.17 -2.68
C ALA A 103 -17.13 -10.71 -3.01
N ARG A 104 -16.76 -10.20 -4.19
CA ARG A 104 -17.04 -8.83 -4.68
C ARG A 104 -16.51 -7.70 -3.78
N TYR A 105 -15.65 -8.01 -2.83
CA TYR A 105 -15.09 -7.05 -1.91
C TYR A 105 -13.73 -6.51 -2.35
N GLY A 106 -13.43 -5.30 -1.91
CA GLY A 106 -12.18 -4.61 -2.11
C GLY A 106 -11.58 -4.18 -0.79
N ASP A 107 -10.32 -3.81 -0.83
CA ASP A 107 -9.51 -3.51 0.33
C ASP A 107 -8.67 -2.25 0.10
N VAL A 108 -8.22 -1.65 1.20
CA VAL A 108 -7.15 -0.66 1.16
C VAL A 108 -5.87 -1.39 0.80
N ARG A 109 -5.24 -1.06 -0.33
CA ARG A 109 -3.98 -1.70 -0.73
C ARG A 109 -2.83 -1.24 0.14
N ASN A 110 -1.64 -1.84 -0.05
CA ASN A 110 -0.43 -1.33 0.58
C ASN A 110 -0.30 0.18 0.38
N ILE A 111 0.01 0.88 1.48
CA ILE A 111 0.19 2.33 1.50
C ILE A 111 1.63 2.57 1.06
N VAL A 112 1.77 3.23 -0.08
CA VAL A 112 3.08 3.47 -0.71
C VAL A 112 3.67 4.77 -0.19
N ALA A 113 4.93 4.72 0.22
CA ALA A 113 5.75 5.86 0.59
C ALA A 113 6.95 5.97 -0.37
N CYS A 114 7.69 7.07 -0.30
CA CYS A 114 9.01 7.13 -0.91
C CYS A 114 9.93 6.08 -0.24
N PRO A 115 10.67 5.26 -1.01
CA PRO A 115 11.54 4.21 -0.44
C PRO A 115 12.69 4.77 0.39
N VAL A 116 12.98 6.07 0.27
CA VAL A 116 14.03 6.79 0.99
C VAL A 116 13.45 7.91 1.85
N SER A 117 12.19 7.77 2.30
CA SER A 117 11.63 8.71 3.27
C SER A 117 12.43 8.69 4.57
N GLY A 118 12.59 9.85 5.19
CA GLY A 118 13.44 10.02 6.37
C GLY A 118 14.91 10.30 6.04
N VAL A 119 15.36 10.04 4.82
CA VAL A 119 16.75 10.27 4.38
C VAL A 119 16.89 11.09 3.10
N GLN A 120 15.81 11.23 2.32
CA GLN A 120 15.83 12.00 1.06
C GLN A 120 16.14 13.48 1.30
N LYS A 121 17.08 14.02 0.51
CA LYS A 121 17.33 15.46 0.50
C LYS A 121 16.13 16.22 -0.06
N GLY A 122 15.74 17.28 0.64
CA GLY A 122 14.64 18.16 0.26
C GLY A 122 13.24 17.60 0.55
N GLU A 123 13.11 16.45 1.23
CA GLU A 123 11.80 16.08 1.79
C GLU A 123 11.44 17.03 2.94
N LEU A 124 10.15 17.38 3.06
CA LEU A 124 9.68 18.28 4.12
C LEU A 124 9.54 17.56 5.46
N MET A 125 9.26 16.26 5.45
CA MET A 125 9.17 15.43 6.66
C MET A 125 9.36 13.93 6.35
N ASP A 126 9.73 13.16 7.37
CA ASP A 126 9.65 11.70 7.32
C ASP A 126 8.19 11.25 7.44
N VAL A 127 7.67 10.56 6.42
CA VAL A 127 6.28 10.06 6.41
C VAL A 127 6.15 8.62 6.91
N SER A 128 7.27 7.94 7.20
CA SER A 128 7.30 6.53 7.60
C SER A 128 6.44 6.25 8.83
N PRO A 129 6.45 7.07 9.91
CA PRO A 129 5.57 6.86 11.06
C PRO A 129 4.08 6.95 10.70
N ILE A 130 3.69 7.92 9.86
CA ILE A 130 2.30 8.13 9.43
C ILE A 130 1.81 6.96 8.57
N VAL A 131 2.67 6.48 7.66
CA VAL A 131 2.38 5.33 6.80
C VAL A 131 2.21 4.06 7.63
N LYS A 132 3.08 3.86 8.63
CA LYS A 132 2.99 2.74 9.57
C LYS A 132 1.71 2.77 10.39
N GLU A 133 1.40 3.90 11.02
CA GLU A 133 0.16 4.08 11.80
C GLU A 133 -1.08 3.79 10.94
N ALA A 134 -1.14 4.35 9.73
CA ALA A 134 -2.25 4.12 8.81
C ALA A 134 -2.37 2.65 8.40
N ALA A 135 -1.25 1.99 8.07
CA ALA A 135 -1.25 0.59 7.67
C ALA A 135 -1.66 -0.34 8.82
N GLU A 136 -1.15 -0.10 10.04
CA GLU A 136 -1.54 -0.81 11.26
C GLU A 136 -3.03 -0.62 11.55
N PHE A 137 -3.54 0.61 11.38
CA PHE A 137 -4.95 0.89 11.60
C PHE A 137 -5.86 0.07 10.67
N PHE A 138 -5.55 -0.05 9.38
CA PHE A 138 -6.41 -0.77 8.43
C PHE A 138 -6.27 -2.29 8.53
N THR A 139 -5.09 -2.79 8.88
CA THR A 139 -4.80 -4.23 8.91
C THR A 139 -5.67 -4.95 9.96
N GLY A 140 -6.24 -6.10 9.60
CA GLY A 140 -7.07 -6.94 10.47
C GLY A 140 -8.50 -6.43 10.68
N LYS A 141 -8.88 -5.29 10.09
CA LYS A 141 -10.22 -4.70 10.29
C LYS A 141 -11.17 -5.08 9.16
N LYS A 142 -12.12 -5.95 9.51
CA LYS A 142 -13.16 -6.47 8.60
C LYS A 142 -13.94 -5.36 7.88
N GLU A 143 -14.20 -4.23 8.55
CA GLU A 143 -14.94 -3.11 7.95
C GLU A 143 -14.22 -2.45 6.74
N TYR A 144 -12.91 -2.67 6.59
CA TYR A 144 -12.11 -2.17 5.46
C TYR A 144 -11.77 -3.25 4.43
N LEU A 145 -12.24 -4.48 4.66
CA LEU A 145 -12.19 -5.58 3.69
C LEU A 145 -13.43 -5.64 2.81
N ASP A 146 -14.44 -4.80 3.08
CA ASP A 146 -15.69 -4.68 2.33
C ASP A 146 -15.78 -3.33 1.61
N LEU A 147 -14.77 -2.96 0.83
CA LEU A 147 -14.87 -1.80 -0.07
C LEU A 147 -15.52 -2.21 -1.39
N PRO A 148 -16.17 -1.29 -2.14
CA PRO A 148 -16.72 -1.60 -3.46
C PRO A 148 -15.66 -2.15 -4.45
N ARG A 149 -14.41 -1.69 -4.31
CA ARG A 149 -13.24 -2.19 -5.05
C ARG A 149 -11.96 -1.75 -4.33
N LYS A 150 -10.80 -2.15 -4.86
CA LYS A 150 -9.47 -1.75 -4.36
C LYS A 150 -9.33 -0.24 -4.22
N PHE A 151 -8.75 0.19 -3.11
CA PHE A 151 -8.43 1.59 -2.80
C PHE A 151 -6.92 1.74 -2.58
N LYS A 152 -6.24 2.46 -3.45
CA LYS A 152 -4.79 2.66 -3.43
C LYS A 152 -4.45 4.01 -2.81
N ILE A 153 -3.54 3.99 -1.83
CA ILE A 153 -3.09 5.17 -1.09
C ILE A 153 -1.60 5.36 -1.30
N THR A 154 -1.16 6.59 -1.52
CA THR A 154 0.24 6.98 -1.31
C THR A 154 0.31 8.17 -0.37
N ILE A 155 1.35 8.19 0.48
CA ILE A 155 1.70 9.32 1.32
C ILE A 155 3.16 9.63 1.03
N SER A 156 3.48 10.86 0.64
CA SER A 156 4.84 11.20 0.22
C SER A 156 5.19 12.63 0.61
N SER A 157 6.40 12.81 1.12
CA SER A 157 7.05 14.11 1.25
C SER A 157 8.23 14.29 0.29
N CYS A 158 8.45 13.31 -0.60
CA CYS A 158 9.55 13.35 -1.54
C CYS A 158 9.27 14.36 -2.68
N PRO A 159 10.25 15.23 -3.01
CA PRO A 159 10.10 16.20 -4.09
C PRO A 159 10.14 15.58 -5.51
N LEU A 160 10.43 14.27 -5.64
CA LEU A 160 10.81 13.63 -6.90
C LEU A 160 9.73 12.77 -7.58
N ASN A 161 8.45 12.96 -7.25
CA ASN A 161 7.32 12.25 -7.89
C ASN A 161 7.47 10.70 -7.96
N CYS A 162 8.29 10.11 -7.09
CA CYS A 162 8.69 8.70 -7.20
C CYS A 162 7.53 7.73 -6.88
N THR A 163 6.51 8.18 -6.14
CA THR A 163 5.34 7.36 -5.78
C THR A 163 4.18 7.43 -6.79
N ARG A 164 4.30 8.27 -7.83
CA ARG A 164 3.29 8.48 -8.88
C ARG A 164 1.89 8.76 -8.28
N PRO A 165 1.70 9.87 -7.54
CA PRO A 165 0.50 10.17 -6.78
C PRO A 165 -0.76 10.26 -7.65
N GLU A 166 -0.64 10.72 -8.89
CA GLU A 166 -1.78 10.98 -9.77
C GLU A 166 -2.51 9.69 -10.21
N ILE A 167 -1.88 8.52 -10.05
CA ILE A 167 -2.50 7.23 -10.41
C ILE A 167 -3.08 6.46 -9.22
N ASN A 168 -3.07 7.04 -8.02
CA ASN A 168 -3.64 6.45 -6.81
C ASN A 168 -5.08 6.94 -6.57
N ASP A 169 -5.90 6.14 -5.86
CA ASP A 169 -7.25 6.57 -5.49
C ASP A 169 -7.19 7.78 -4.53
N LEU A 170 -6.18 7.78 -3.66
CA LEU A 170 -5.78 8.91 -2.82
C LEU A 170 -4.25 9.05 -2.81
N ALA A 171 -3.77 10.28 -2.97
CA ALA A 171 -2.41 10.67 -2.63
C ALA A 171 -2.44 11.78 -1.59
N LEU A 172 -1.60 11.69 -0.57
CA LEU A 172 -1.30 12.78 0.37
C LEU A 172 0.12 13.24 0.08
N LEU A 173 0.25 14.45 -0.46
CA LEU A 173 1.54 15.07 -0.77
C LEU A 173 1.86 16.11 0.29
N SER A 174 3.10 16.14 0.77
CA SER A 174 3.48 17.15 1.75
C SER A 174 3.34 18.56 1.17
N ALA A 175 2.79 19.46 1.97
CA ALA A 175 2.65 20.86 1.64
C ALA A 175 3.16 21.69 2.82
N GLU A 176 3.91 22.74 2.52
CA GLU A 176 4.35 23.71 3.51
C GLU A 176 3.43 24.93 3.49
N THR A 177 3.07 25.41 4.68
CA THR A 177 2.24 26.60 4.89
C THR A 177 2.87 27.45 5.99
N GLU A 178 2.35 28.66 6.23
CA GLU A 178 2.75 29.49 7.37
C GLU A 178 2.54 28.80 8.74
N ARG A 179 1.70 27.76 8.79
CA ARG A 179 1.42 26.97 9.99
C ARG A 179 2.35 25.76 10.17
N GLY A 180 3.23 25.52 9.21
CA GLY A 180 4.12 24.37 9.16
C GLY A 180 3.80 23.40 8.03
N VAL A 181 4.41 22.21 8.14
CA VAL A 181 4.32 21.13 7.16
C VAL A 181 3.12 20.24 7.44
N GLY A 182 2.31 19.98 6.43
CA GLY A 182 1.21 19.04 6.46
C GLY A 182 1.02 18.40 5.09
N PHE A 183 -0.21 18.07 4.72
CA PHE A 183 -0.52 17.37 3.48
C PHE A 183 -1.64 18.02 2.69
N THR A 184 -1.59 17.86 1.37
CA THR A 184 -2.66 18.19 0.45
C THR A 184 -3.09 16.95 -0.35
N PRO A 185 -4.40 16.62 -0.38
CA PRO A 185 -4.89 15.42 -1.07
C PRO A 185 -5.05 15.60 -2.59
N LEU A 186 -4.62 14.58 -3.36
CA LEU A 186 -5.11 14.31 -4.71
C LEU A 186 -6.04 13.09 -4.69
N VAL A 187 -7.19 13.15 -5.37
CA VAL A 187 -8.22 12.10 -5.33
C VAL A 187 -8.70 11.63 -6.69
N GLY A 188 -8.99 10.32 -6.79
CA GLY A 188 -9.68 9.74 -7.95
C GLY A 188 -8.79 9.31 -9.10
N GLY A 189 -7.51 9.03 -8.84
CA GLY A 189 -6.59 8.49 -9.84
C GLY A 189 -6.80 6.99 -10.11
N GLY A 190 -6.41 6.53 -11.29
CA GLY A 190 -6.34 5.10 -11.58
C GLY A 190 -6.11 4.76 -13.05
N ILE A 191 -5.21 3.80 -13.27
CA ILE A 191 -4.76 3.35 -14.60
C ILE A 191 -5.74 2.44 -15.37
N ALA A 192 -6.71 1.82 -14.69
CA ALA A 192 -7.65 0.91 -15.35
C ALA A 192 -8.46 1.67 -16.43
N PRO A 193 -8.80 1.09 -17.58
CA PRO A 193 -9.53 1.81 -18.62
C PRO A 193 -10.89 2.36 -18.16
N PRO A 194 -11.29 3.59 -18.60
CA PRO A 194 -10.40 4.62 -19.13
C PRO A 194 -9.53 5.18 -17.97
N PRO A 195 -8.22 5.38 -18.18
CA PRO A 195 -7.35 5.93 -17.14
C PRO A 195 -7.82 7.35 -16.73
N MET A 196 -7.65 7.69 -15.45
CA MET A 196 -7.97 9.01 -14.90
C MET A 196 -6.85 9.44 -13.96
N LEU A 197 -6.43 10.69 -14.05
CA LEU A 197 -5.51 11.29 -13.07
C LEU A 197 -6.30 11.78 -11.86
N ALA A 198 -5.67 11.68 -10.69
CA ALA A 198 -6.18 12.23 -9.45
C ALA A 198 -6.27 13.76 -9.55
N LYS A 199 -7.29 14.34 -8.93
CA LYS A 199 -7.55 15.78 -8.92
C LYS A 199 -7.21 16.37 -7.55
N PRO A 200 -6.68 17.59 -7.49
CA PRO A 200 -6.45 18.25 -6.21
C PRO A 200 -7.77 18.47 -5.47
N MET A 201 -7.78 18.20 -4.17
CA MET A 201 -8.91 18.51 -3.28
C MET A 201 -8.89 19.95 -2.77
N ASN A 202 -7.75 20.63 -2.92
CA ASN A 202 -7.51 21.99 -2.44
C ASN A 202 -7.80 22.17 -0.95
N VAL A 203 -7.24 21.27 -0.14
CA VAL A 203 -7.34 21.31 1.31
C VAL A 203 -6.01 21.00 1.97
N TYR A 204 -5.82 21.56 3.17
CA TYR A 204 -4.71 21.23 4.05
C TYR A 204 -5.14 20.20 5.11
N VAL A 205 -4.27 19.23 5.36
CA VAL A 205 -4.43 18.20 6.38
C VAL A 205 -3.17 18.20 7.24
N GLU A 206 -3.31 18.55 8.51
CA GLU A 206 -2.22 18.47 9.50
C GLU A 206 -1.74 17.01 9.66
N PRO A 207 -0.45 16.78 9.96
CA PRO A 207 0.09 15.43 10.15
C PRO A 207 -0.73 14.56 11.11
N GLU A 208 -1.14 15.12 12.25
CA GLU A 208 -1.96 14.46 13.27
C GLU A 208 -3.38 14.15 12.77
N GLY A 209 -3.84 14.89 11.76
CA GLY A 209 -5.13 14.72 11.12
C GLY A 209 -5.16 13.63 10.05
N VAL A 210 -4.02 13.11 9.61
CA VAL A 210 -3.92 12.19 8.46
C VAL A 210 -4.75 10.93 8.69
N LEU A 211 -4.60 10.25 9.83
CA LEU A 211 -5.34 9.01 10.08
C LEU A 211 -6.86 9.26 10.09
N SER A 212 -7.31 10.37 10.68
CA SER A 212 -8.72 10.76 10.70
C SER A 212 -9.25 11.06 9.29
N PHE A 213 -8.45 11.73 8.46
CA PHE A 213 -8.78 11.96 7.05
C PHE A 213 -8.87 10.66 6.26
N LEU A 214 -7.92 9.73 6.43
CA LEU A 214 -7.92 8.42 5.79
C LEU A 214 -9.16 7.58 6.16
N LYS A 215 -9.50 7.52 7.45
CA LYS A 215 -10.74 6.89 7.94
C LYS A 215 -11.97 7.49 7.27
N ALA A 216 -12.00 8.83 7.14
CA ALA A 216 -13.13 9.54 6.59
C ALA A 216 -13.33 9.23 5.10
N ILE A 217 -12.30 9.41 4.27
CA ILE A 217 -12.38 9.20 2.83
C ILE A 217 -12.61 7.74 2.44
N VAL A 218 -11.94 6.79 3.11
CA VAL A 218 -12.14 5.35 2.87
C VAL A 218 -13.56 4.95 3.28
N GLY A 219 -14.06 5.49 4.40
CA GLY A 219 -15.43 5.27 4.84
C GLY A 219 -16.47 5.85 3.89
N VAL A 220 -16.26 7.07 3.38
CA VAL A 220 -17.11 7.66 2.33
C VAL A 220 -17.18 6.77 1.10
N TYR A 221 -16.05 6.21 0.67
CA TYR A 221 -16.02 5.28 -0.46
C TYR A 221 -16.74 3.96 -0.15
N ARG A 222 -16.51 3.39 1.05
CA ARG A 222 -17.20 2.18 1.52
C ARG A 222 -18.72 2.34 1.49
N ASP A 223 -19.21 3.46 2.02
CA ASP A 223 -20.63 3.70 2.29
C ASP A 223 -21.39 4.19 1.04
N ARG A 224 -20.71 4.83 0.07
CA ARG A 224 -21.36 5.50 -1.07
C ARG A 224 -20.88 5.01 -2.44
N GLY A 225 -19.82 4.21 -2.52
CA GLY A 225 -19.29 3.74 -3.80
C GLY A 225 -20.18 2.66 -4.44
N SER A 226 -20.31 2.71 -5.77
CA SER A 226 -21.15 1.76 -6.53
C SER A 226 -20.60 0.34 -6.46
N ARG A 227 -21.49 -0.63 -6.22
CA ARG A 227 -21.22 -2.08 -6.22
C ARG A 227 -21.88 -2.83 -7.38
N GLU A 228 -22.66 -2.12 -8.19
CA GLU A 228 -23.48 -2.72 -9.25
C GLU A 228 -22.62 -3.31 -10.37
N VAL A 229 -21.67 -2.52 -10.87
CA VAL A 229 -20.80 -2.90 -11.99
C VAL A 229 -19.35 -2.84 -11.56
N LYS A 230 -18.69 -4.00 -11.47
CA LYS A 230 -17.28 -4.13 -11.03
C LYS A 230 -16.31 -3.22 -11.77
N ALA A 231 -16.52 -3.01 -13.08
CA ALA A 231 -15.71 -2.11 -13.91
C ALA A 231 -15.87 -0.62 -13.53
N LYS A 232 -17.01 -0.25 -12.95
CA LYS A 232 -17.36 1.11 -12.50
C LYS A 232 -17.28 1.31 -10.98
N ALA A 233 -16.84 0.29 -10.24
CA ALA A 233 -16.82 0.30 -8.77
C ALA A 233 -15.61 1.03 -8.15
N ARG A 234 -14.59 1.42 -8.92
CA ARG A 234 -13.39 2.13 -8.41
C ARG A 234 -13.71 3.56 -7.98
N PHE A 235 -12.98 4.07 -6.98
CA PHE A 235 -13.17 5.40 -6.41
C PHE A 235 -13.14 6.53 -7.44
N LYS A 236 -12.28 6.44 -8.47
CA LYS A 236 -12.26 7.40 -9.59
C LYS A 236 -13.63 7.67 -10.24
N TRP A 237 -14.49 6.65 -10.31
CA TRP A 237 -15.84 6.79 -10.90
C TRP A 237 -16.77 7.55 -9.97
N MET A 238 -16.65 7.35 -8.67
CA MET A 238 -17.36 8.12 -7.66
C MET A 238 -16.91 9.59 -7.69
N VAL A 239 -15.60 9.86 -7.77
CA VAL A 239 -15.06 11.21 -7.92
C VAL A 239 -15.54 11.85 -9.23
N LYS A 240 -15.60 11.10 -10.34
CA LYS A 240 -16.13 11.59 -11.62
C LYS A 240 -17.62 11.95 -11.55
N ALA A 241 -18.42 11.15 -10.84
CA ALA A 241 -19.87 11.35 -10.75
C ALA A 241 -20.26 12.45 -9.76
N LEU A 242 -19.61 12.51 -8.59
CA LEU A 242 -19.97 13.46 -7.52
C LEU A 242 -19.20 14.78 -7.62
N GLY A 243 -18.03 14.78 -8.23
CA GLY A 243 -17.10 15.90 -8.19
C GLY A 243 -16.34 16.00 -6.86
N VAL A 244 -15.17 16.62 -6.91
CA VAL A 244 -14.26 16.76 -5.76
C VAL A 244 -14.92 17.51 -4.60
N GLU A 245 -15.66 18.58 -4.89
CA GLU A 245 -16.35 19.39 -3.88
C GLU A 245 -17.35 18.58 -3.05
N LYS A 246 -18.12 17.69 -3.68
CA LYS A 246 -19.06 16.84 -2.95
C LYS A 246 -18.33 15.79 -2.11
N ILE A 247 -17.22 15.23 -2.62
CA ILE A 247 -16.37 14.31 -1.86
C ILE A 247 -15.80 15.01 -0.62
N LYS A 248 -15.26 16.23 -0.77
CA LYS A 248 -14.78 17.05 0.34
C LYS A 248 -15.86 17.24 1.41
N ARG A 249 -17.08 17.63 1.03
CA ARG A 249 -18.20 17.80 1.98
C ARG A 249 -18.54 16.51 2.73
N LEU A 250 -18.56 15.37 2.04
CA LEU A 250 -18.82 14.07 2.68
C LEU A 250 -17.72 13.69 3.68
N ILE A 251 -16.46 14.04 3.39
CA ILE A 251 -15.33 13.84 4.31
C ILE A 251 -15.49 14.75 5.53
N GLU A 252 -15.78 16.05 5.33
CA GLU A 252 -16.00 17.02 6.41
C GLU A 252 -17.16 16.60 7.32
N GLU A 253 -18.29 16.17 6.74
CA GLU A 253 -19.45 15.64 7.47
C GLU A 253 -19.05 14.46 8.37
N ARG A 254 -18.22 13.54 7.86
CA ARG A 254 -17.75 12.35 8.60
C ARG A 254 -16.70 12.68 9.66
N MET A 255 -15.89 13.72 9.43
CA MET A 255 -14.89 14.19 10.40
C MET A 255 -15.50 15.12 11.46
N GLY A 256 -16.72 15.61 11.25
CA GLY A 256 -17.35 16.61 12.13
C GLY A 256 -16.64 17.96 12.13
N LYS A 257 -15.79 18.25 11.14
CA LYS A 257 -15.04 19.50 11.02
C LYS A 257 -14.85 19.91 9.57
N LYS A 258 -14.71 21.21 9.34
CA LYS A 258 -14.33 21.76 8.04
C LYS A 258 -12.84 21.52 7.77
N LEU A 259 -12.52 21.24 6.51
CA LEU A 259 -11.15 21.15 6.04
C LEU A 259 -10.72 22.52 5.54
N GLU A 260 -9.55 22.93 5.98
CA GLU A 260 -8.98 24.22 5.62
C GLU A 260 -8.61 24.23 4.14
N PHE A 261 -8.80 25.37 3.50
CA PHE A 261 -8.43 25.54 2.10
C PHE A 261 -6.92 25.62 1.97
N PHE A 262 -6.39 24.96 0.96
CA PHE A 262 -5.01 25.12 0.51
C PHE A 262 -4.99 25.05 -1.00
N ASN A 263 -4.32 26.00 -1.66
CA ASN A 263 -4.20 25.94 -3.10
C ASN A 263 -3.13 24.92 -3.48
N ALA A 264 -3.54 23.78 -4.03
CA ALA A 264 -2.61 22.77 -4.53
C ALA A 264 -2.05 23.12 -5.93
N ASP A 265 -2.53 24.20 -6.57
CA ASP A 265 -1.98 24.70 -7.81
C ASP A 265 -0.52 25.15 -7.56
N GLY A 266 0.43 24.44 -8.17
CA GLY A 266 1.86 24.69 -7.99
C GLY A 266 2.64 23.55 -7.32
N LEU A 267 1.98 22.44 -6.95
CA LEU A 267 2.68 21.18 -6.63
C LEU A 267 3.39 20.65 -7.88
N ASN A 268 4.60 21.15 -8.12
CA ASN A 268 5.48 20.69 -9.18
C ASN A 268 6.52 19.77 -8.56
N LEU A 269 6.24 18.47 -8.61
CA LEU A 269 7.23 17.47 -8.27
C LEU A 269 8.15 17.25 -9.47
N ALA A 270 9.46 17.26 -9.23
CA ALA A 270 10.42 16.79 -10.24
C ALA A 270 10.22 15.29 -10.47
N TRP A 271 10.77 14.74 -11.56
CA TRP A 271 10.63 13.33 -11.88
C TRP A 271 11.97 12.62 -11.77
N ASP A 272 12.09 11.69 -10.82
CA ASP A 272 13.28 10.84 -10.64
C ASP A 272 12.89 9.56 -9.87
N ASP A 273 13.61 8.46 -10.09
CA ASP A 273 13.36 7.16 -9.45
C ASP A 273 14.43 6.80 -8.38
N HIS A 274 15.19 7.79 -7.92
CA HIS A 274 16.26 7.68 -6.92
C HIS A 274 17.45 6.78 -7.29
N VAL A 275 17.61 6.47 -8.58
CA VAL A 275 18.58 5.47 -9.07
C VAL A 275 20.02 5.85 -8.69
N GLY A 276 20.80 4.84 -8.28
CA GLY A 276 22.23 5.00 -7.99
C GLY A 276 22.52 5.37 -6.54
N ILE A 277 23.75 5.84 -6.30
CA ILE A 277 24.23 6.28 -4.98
C ILE A 277 23.93 7.75 -4.82
N GLN A 278 23.22 8.12 -3.76
CA GLN A 278 22.85 9.51 -3.48
C GLN A 278 23.11 9.86 -2.02
N PRO A 279 23.52 11.10 -1.72
CA PRO A 279 23.73 11.54 -0.35
C PRO A 279 22.39 11.69 0.38
N GLN A 280 22.34 11.24 1.63
CA GLN A 280 21.21 11.46 2.52
C GLN A 280 21.17 12.92 3.01
N LYS A 281 20.07 13.34 3.64
CA LYS A 281 20.00 14.63 4.35
C LYS A 281 20.89 14.68 5.60
N GLN A 282 21.20 13.52 6.17
CA GLN A 282 22.16 13.33 7.25
C GLN A 282 23.59 13.43 6.69
N GLU A 283 24.41 14.27 7.31
CA GLU A 283 25.78 14.52 6.86
C GLU A 283 26.63 13.24 6.84
N GLY A 284 27.38 13.04 5.76
CA GLY A 284 28.27 11.89 5.57
C GLY A 284 27.58 10.55 5.24
N LEU A 285 26.24 10.49 5.23
CA LEU A 285 25.50 9.27 4.92
C LEU A 285 25.01 9.24 3.46
N PHE A 286 24.88 8.04 2.90
CA PHE A 286 24.43 7.79 1.53
C PHE A 286 23.38 6.68 1.51
N PHE A 287 22.51 6.67 0.51
CA PHE A 287 21.69 5.52 0.17
C PHE A 287 22.00 5.07 -1.26
N ILE A 288 21.70 3.82 -1.59
CA ILE A 288 21.81 3.27 -2.93
C ILE A 288 20.48 2.65 -3.36
N VAL A 289 20.02 3.00 -4.55
CA VAL A 289 18.89 2.30 -5.20
C VAL A 289 19.42 1.44 -6.32
N VAL A 290 19.23 0.13 -6.15
CA VAL A 290 19.66 -0.89 -7.11
C VAL A 290 18.48 -1.25 -8.02
N PRO A 291 18.59 -1.04 -9.35
CA PRO A 291 17.52 -1.42 -10.27
C PRO A 291 17.39 -2.94 -10.33
N ILE A 292 16.18 -3.45 -10.07
CA ILE A 292 15.86 -4.86 -10.18
C ILE A 292 15.07 -5.11 -11.47
N PRO A 293 15.65 -5.76 -12.49
CA PRO A 293 14.96 -6.02 -13.75
C PRO A 293 13.64 -6.75 -13.53
N ALA A 294 12.55 -6.17 -14.05
CA ALA A 294 11.18 -6.65 -13.90
C ALA A 294 10.71 -6.88 -12.44
N GLY A 295 11.46 -6.39 -11.45
CA GLY A 295 11.20 -6.66 -10.03
C GLY A 295 11.46 -8.10 -9.61
N VAL A 296 12.12 -8.94 -10.43
CA VAL A 296 12.34 -10.36 -10.11
C VAL A 296 13.70 -10.55 -9.45
N LEU A 297 13.71 -11.24 -8.31
CA LEU A 297 14.91 -11.63 -7.57
C LEU A 297 14.90 -13.14 -7.30
N THR A 298 16.10 -13.70 -7.17
CA THR A 298 16.28 -15.03 -6.58
C THR A 298 16.48 -14.90 -5.08
N SER A 299 16.15 -15.94 -4.31
CA SER A 299 16.49 -16.10 -2.89
C SER A 299 17.95 -15.75 -2.61
N ASP A 300 18.88 -16.36 -3.36
CA ASP A 300 20.33 -16.11 -3.26
C ASP A 300 20.71 -14.63 -3.46
N LYS A 301 20.09 -13.95 -4.42
CA LYS A 301 20.38 -12.53 -4.67
C LYS A 301 19.86 -11.65 -3.54
N LEU A 302 18.69 -11.96 -2.99
CA LEU A 302 18.18 -11.23 -1.83
C LEU A 302 19.06 -11.45 -0.61
N LEU A 303 19.54 -12.67 -0.36
CA LEU A 303 20.49 -12.95 0.73
C LEU A 303 21.77 -12.13 0.58
N LYS A 304 22.36 -12.08 -0.62
CA LYS A 304 23.55 -11.25 -0.90
C LYS A 304 23.32 -9.74 -0.75
N LEU A 305 22.08 -9.26 -0.88
CA LEU A 305 21.75 -7.85 -0.64
C LEU A 305 21.63 -7.52 0.85
N VAL A 306 21.38 -8.53 1.68
CA VAL A 306 21.21 -8.40 3.14
C VAL A 306 22.54 -8.54 3.88
N GLU A 307 23.49 -9.29 3.32
CA GLU A 307 24.88 -9.44 3.79
C GLU A 307 25.71 -8.16 3.62
#